data_AF-A0A2K0UTT0-F1
#
_entry.id   AF-A0A2K0UTT0-F1
#
_cell.length_a   1.000
_cell.length_b   1.000
_cell.length_c   1.000
_cell.angle_alpha   90.00
_cell.angle_beta   90.00
_cell.angle_gamma   90.00
#
_symmetry.space_group_name_H-M   'P 1'
#
loop_
_entity.id
_entity.type
_entity.pdbx_description
1 polymer ?
#
loop_
_entity_poly.entity_id
_entity_poly.type
_entity_poly.pdbx_seq_one_letter_code
_entity_poly.pdbx_strand_id
1 'polypeptide(L)'
;MLVYAEDLGKNGNTTPGPLVQAVLQQDKSMPIAIVAMACRLPGEATNPDKLWELCAEKKAAWSEVLKERMNIDAFWHPDAERGGNVRALLPITY
;
A
#
# COMPACT_ATOMS: atom_id res chain seq x y z
N MET A 1 3.42 3.27 -4.78
CA MET A 1 3.41 3.56 -6.23
C MET A 1 3.50 5.06 -6.39
N LEU A 2 4.72 5.59 -6.50
CA LEU A 2 4.94 7.01 -6.74
C LEU A 2 5.25 7.13 -8.22
N VAL A 3 4.32 7.70 -8.99
CA VAL A 3 4.57 8.05 -10.39
C VAL A 3 5.40 9.33 -10.35
N TYR A 4 6.72 9.18 -10.38
CA TYR A 4 7.64 10.30 -10.55
C TYR A 4 7.68 10.68 -12.03
N ALA A 5 6.90 11.68 -12.41
CA ALA A 5 7.33 12.59 -13.46
C ALA A 5 8.18 13.66 -12.76
N GLU A 6 9.50 13.47 -12.71
CA GLU A 6 10.39 14.52 -12.21
C GLU A 6 10.42 15.66 -13.23
N ASP A 7 9.58 16.66 -13.03
CA ASP A 7 9.95 18.04 -13.37
C ASP A 7 10.71 18.57 -12.15
N LEU A 8 12.03 18.74 -12.30
CA LEU A 8 12.93 19.18 -11.23
C LEU A 8 12.61 20.64 -10.84
N GLY A 9 11.69 20.80 -9.91
CA GLY A 9 11.35 22.08 -9.33
C GLY A 9 10.85 21.89 -7.91
N LYS A 10 11.72 22.20 -6.95
CA LYS A 10 11.35 22.44 -5.55
C LYS A 10 10.06 23.28 -5.53
N ASN A 11 9.19 23.01 -4.54
CA ASN A 11 7.92 23.70 -4.17
C ASN A 11 6.68 22.87 -4.53
N GLY A 12 5.91 22.46 -3.51
CA GLY A 12 4.72 21.58 -3.59
C GLY A 12 3.48 22.15 -4.30
N ASN A 13 3.67 23.00 -5.30
CA ASN A 13 2.62 23.64 -6.09
C ASN A 13 3.04 23.65 -7.59
N THR A 14 3.37 22.50 -8.16
CA THR A 14 3.78 22.41 -9.56
C THR A 14 2.57 22.20 -10.47
N THR A 15 2.05 23.30 -11.02
CA THR A 15 1.29 23.26 -12.27
C THR A 15 2.21 22.65 -13.33
N PRO A 16 1.82 21.55 -14.01
CA PRO A 16 2.67 20.94 -15.02
C PRO A 16 3.03 21.97 -16.08
N GLY A 17 4.32 22.08 -16.42
CA GLY A 17 4.78 23.00 -17.44
C GLY A 17 4.07 22.78 -18.79
N PRO A 18 4.04 23.79 -19.67
CA PRO A 18 3.26 23.76 -20.91
C PRO A 18 3.59 22.56 -21.82
N LEU A 19 4.81 22.03 -21.75
CA LEU A 19 5.22 20.82 -22.48
C LEU A 19 4.54 19.56 -21.96
N VAL A 20 4.44 19.39 -20.64
CA VAL A 20 3.77 18.22 -20.02
C VAL A 20 2.28 18.24 -20.33
N GLN A 21 1.64 19.41 -20.28
CA GLN A 21 0.23 19.57 -20.63
C GLN A 21 -0.05 19.21 -22.11
N ALA A 22 0.78 19.69 -23.03
CA ALA A 22 0.65 19.39 -24.45
C ALA A 22 0.77 17.88 -24.73
N VAL A 23 1.69 17.20 -24.05
CA VAL A 23 1.89 15.74 -24.16
C VAL A 23 0.67 14.97 -23.62
N LEU A 24 0.15 15.35 -22.45
CA LEU A 24 -1.04 14.72 -21.86
C LEU A 24 -2.31 14.88 -22.71
N GLN A 25 -2.38 15.94 -23.52
CA GLN A 25 -3.52 16.20 -24.42
C GLN A 25 -3.41 15.52 -25.78
N GLN A 26 -2.21 15.14 -26.22
CA GLN A 26 -2.00 14.53 -27.53
C GLN A 26 -2.38 13.04 -27.55
N ASP A 27 -2.17 12.29 -26.47
CA ASP A 27 -2.47 10.86 -26.45
C ASP A 27 -2.87 10.35 -25.05
N LYS A 28 -4.16 10.03 -24.88
CA LYS A 28 -4.69 9.45 -23.64
C LYS A 28 -4.15 8.04 -23.35
N SER A 29 -3.54 7.39 -24.34
CA SER A 29 -2.97 6.05 -24.25
C SER A 29 -1.45 6.05 -24.14
N MET A 30 -0.83 7.22 -23.93
CA MET A 30 0.60 7.32 -23.75
C MET A 30 1.07 6.43 -22.59
N PRO A 31 1.99 5.46 -22.84
CA PRO A 31 2.46 4.56 -21.81
C PRO A 31 3.30 5.31 -20.77
N ILE A 32 2.96 5.14 -19.49
CA ILE A 32 3.71 5.70 -18.37
C ILE A 32 4.67 4.64 -17.82
N ALA A 33 5.96 4.95 -17.83
CA ALA A 33 6.97 4.10 -17.24
C ALA A 33 7.00 4.24 -15.71
N ILE A 34 7.06 3.10 -15.00
CA ILE A 34 7.34 3.07 -13.56
C ILE A 34 8.84 2.94 -13.39
N VAL A 35 9.51 4.04 -13.05
CA VAL A 35 10.98 4.10 -12.96
C VAL A 35 11.52 3.69 -11.59
N ALA A 36 10.70 3.75 -10.53
CA ALA A 36 11.09 3.36 -9.18
C ALA A 36 9.88 2.98 -8.32
N MET A 37 10.11 2.17 -7.29
CA MET A 37 9.13 1.89 -6.25
C MET A 37 9.81 1.75 -4.87
N ALA A 38 9.06 2.06 -3.81
CA ALA A 38 9.47 1.83 -2.43
C ALA A 38 8.24 1.39 -1.62
N CYS A 39 8.43 0.50 -0.65
CA CYS A 39 7.35 -0.03 0.17
C CYS A 39 7.82 -0.38 1.59
N ARG A 40 6.85 -0.45 2.52
CA ARG A 40 6.97 -1.08 3.84
C ARG A 40 5.69 -1.86 4.05
N LEU A 41 5.78 -3.16 3.90
CA LEU A 41 4.64 -4.07 3.94
C LEU A 41 4.82 -5.10 5.07
N PRO A 42 3.73 -5.76 5.50
CA PRO A 42 3.80 -6.88 6.44
C PRO A 42 4.66 -8.03 5.90
N GLY A 43 5.07 -8.95 6.77
CA GLY A 43 5.89 -10.10 6.37
C GLY A 43 7.33 -9.72 5.98
N GLU A 44 7.90 -8.72 6.65
CA GLU A 44 9.29 -8.24 6.44
C GLU A 44 9.60 -7.61 5.07
N ALA A 45 8.58 -7.38 4.23
CA ALA A 45 8.70 -6.76 2.92
C ALA A 45 8.96 -5.24 3.01
N THR A 46 10.17 -4.89 3.46
CA THR A 46 10.61 -3.51 3.64
C THR A 46 11.18 -2.88 2.36
N ASN A 47 11.32 -3.62 1.29
CA ASN A 47 11.78 -3.10 0.00
C ASN A 47 11.14 -3.94 -1.14
N PRO A 48 11.28 -3.50 -2.39
CA PRO A 48 10.65 -4.16 -3.53
C PRO A 48 11.16 -5.59 -3.76
N ASP A 49 12.45 -5.85 -3.51
CA ASP A 49 13.05 -7.17 -3.67
C ASP A 49 12.43 -8.18 -2.70
N LYS A 50 12.31 -7.82 -1.42
CA LYS A 50 11.66 -8.66 -0.40
C LYS A 50 10.17 -8.88 -0.66
N LEU A 51 9.49 -7.87 -1.21
CA LEU A 51 8.11 -8.06 -1.67
C LEU A 51 8.04 -9.13 -2.77
N TRP A 52 8.98 -9.09 -3.72
CA TRP A 52 9.03 -10.07 -4.80
C TRP A 52 9.31 -11.48 -4.29
N GLU A 53 10.27 -11.63 -3.36
CA GLU A 53 10.56 -12.91 -2.69
C GLU A 53 9.32 -13.47 -2.00
N LEU A 54 8.61 -12.66 -1.21
CA LEU A 54 7.40 -13.09 -0.50
C LEU A 54 6.30 -13.60 -1.46
N CYS A 55 6.10 -12.90 -2.57
CA CYS A 55 5.15 -13.29 -3.61
C CYS A 55 5.58 -14.58 -4.32
N ALA A 56 6.85 -14.71 -4.68
CA ALA A 56 7.40 -15.88 -5.36
C ALA A 56 7.30 -17.13 -4.48
N GLU A 57 7.54 -16.99 -3.18
CA GLU A 57 7.44 -18.07 -2.19
C GLU A 57 6.00 -18.34 -1.72
N LYS A 58 5.02 -17.53 -2.15
CA LYS A 58 3.61 -17.60 -1.74
C LYS A 58 3.43 -17.58 -0.22
N LYS A 59 4.29 -16.85 0.49
CA LYS A 59 4.23 -16.75 1.96
C LYS A 59 3.12 -15.81 2.39
N ALA A 60 2.40 -16.18 3.45
CA ALA A 60 1.41 -15.33 4.07
C ALA A 60 2.10 -14.26 4.94
N ALA A 61 1.77 -12.99 4.71
CA ALA A 61 2.21 -11.87 5.53
C ALA A 61 1.23 -11.52 6.67
N TRP A 62 0.16 -12.31 6.80
CA TRP A 62 -0.89 -12.10 7.79
C TRP A 62 -0.40 -12.48 9.19
N SER A 63 -0.72 -11.65 10.18
CA SER A 63 -0.43 -11.89 11.59
C SER A 63 -1.61 -11.50 12.45
N GLU A 64 -1.64 -11.99 13.68
CA GLU A 64 -2.54 -11.45 14.70
C GLU A 64 -2.25 -9.97 14.97
N VAL A 65 -3.25 -9.29 15.52
CA VAL A 65 -3.09 -7.92 16.00
C VAL A 65 -2.14 -7.93 17.19
N LEU A 66 -1.04 -7.18 17.08
CA LEU A 66 -0.06 -7.07 18.17
C LEU A 66 -0.71 -6.47 19.42
N LYS A 67 -0.57 -7.15 20.57
CA LYS A 67 -1.10 -6.69 21.86
C LYS A 67 -0.62 -5.30 22.26
N GLU A 68 0.60 -4.95 21.84
CA GLU A 68 1.22 -3.64 22.02
C GLU A 68 0.52 -2.52 21.22
N ARG A 69 -0.10 -2.86 20.09
CA ARG A 69 -0.85 -1.92 19.26
C ARG A 69 -2.29 -1.77 19.74
N MET A 70 -2.91 -2.87 20.12
CA MET A 70 -4.31 -2.89 20.55
C MET A 70 -4.61 -4.16 21.35
N ASN A 71 -5.39 -4.02 22.43
CA ASN A 71 -5.93 -5.14 23.19
C ASN A 71 -7.15 -5.74 22.45
N ILE A 72 -6.91 -6.64 21.51
CA ILE A 72 -7.97 -7.23 20.67
C ILE A 72 -9.01 -8.01 21.48
N ASP A 73 -8.61 -8.65 22.58
CA ASP A 73 -9.49 -9.49 23.41
C ASP A 73 -10.64 -8.68 24.03
N ALA A 74 -10.41 -7.40 24.33
CA ALA A 74 -11.43 -6.50 24.88
C ALA A 74 -12.44 -5.99 23.82
N PHE A 75 -12.07 -6.04 22.54
CA PHE A 75 -12.89 -5.51 21.44
C PHE A 75 -13.45 -6.60 20.53
N TRP A 76 -13.10 -7.86 20.73
CA TRP A 76 -13.58 -8.95 19.88
C TRP A 76 -14.98 -9.39 20.30
N HIS A 77 -15.89 -9.50 19.32
CA HIS A 77 -17.22 -10.05 19.51
C HIS A 77 -17.65 -10.83 18.25
N PRO A 78 -18.34 -11.98 18.39
CA PRO A 78 -18.76 -12.78 17.23
C PRO A 78 -19.85 -12.09 16.39
N ASP A 79 -20.71 -11.29 17.02
CA ASP A 79 -21.69 -10.45 16.32
C ASP A 79 -21.05 -9.13 15.87
N ALA A 80 -21.07 -8.89 14.56
CA ALA A 80 -20.52 -7.69 13.93
C ALA A 80 -21.42 -6.45 14.07
N GLU A 81 -22.72 -6.64 14.33
CA GLU A 81 -23.69 -5.55 14.47
C GLU A 81 -23.61 -4.90 15.86
N ARG A 82 -22.91 -5.53 16.81
CA ARG A 82 -22.69 -4.98 18.15
C ARG A 82 -21.72 -3.81 18.09
N GLY A 83 -22.25 -2.59 18.18
CA GLY A 83 -21.46 -1.36 18.24
C GLY A 83 -20.32 -1.40 19.27
N GLY A 84 -19.16 -0.86 18.89
CA GLY A 84 -17.97 -0.81 19.73
C GLY A 84 -17.10 -2.08 19.74
N ASN A 85 -17.45 -3.10 18.95
CA ASN A 85 -16.65 -4.32 18.80
C ASN A 85 -16.20 -4.52 17.36
N VAL A 86 -15.13 -5.29 17.19
CA VAL A 86 -14.57 -5.66 15.90
C VAL A 86 -14.65 -7.18 15.75
N ARG A 87 -15.31 -7.63 14.68
CA ARG A 87 -15.20 -9.01 14.22
C ARG A 87 -13.99 -9.13 13.30
N ALA A 88 -12.82 -9.32 13.90
CA ALA A 88 -11.64 -9.78 13.17
C ALA A 88 -11.60 -11.31 13.20
N LEU A 89 -11.19 -11.94 12.10
CA LEU A 89 -10.90 -13.37 12.10
C LEU A 89 -9.69 -13.61 13.00
N LEU A 90 -9.89 -14.33 14.12
CA LEU A 90 -8.78 -15.01 14.79
C LEU A 90 -8.21 -16.04 13.80
N PRO A 91 -6.94 -16.45 13.93
CA PRO A 91 -6.34 -17.39 12.99
C PRO A 91 -7.27 -18.59 12.86
N ILE A 92 -7.75 -18.81 11.64
CA ILE A 92 -8.47 -20.04 11.32
C ILE A 92 -7.38 -21.11 11.43
N THR A 93 -7.38 -21.85 12.54
CA THR A 93 -6.59 -23.07 12.66
C THR A 93 -6.99 -23.94 11.47
N TYR A 94 -6.07 -24.14 10.52
CA TYR A 94 -6.20 -25.16 9.49
C TYR A 94 -5.99 -26.53 10.10
#